data_AF-A0A3A8LGX2-F1
#
_entry.id   AF-A0A3A8LGX2-F1
#
_cell.length_a   1.000
_cell.length_b   1.000
_cell.length_c   1.000
_cell.angle_alpha   90.00
_cell.angle_beta   90.00
_cell.angle_gamma   90.00
#
_symmetry.space_group_name_H-M   'P 1'
#
loop_
_entity.id
_entity.type
_entity.pdbx_description
1 polymer ?
#
loop_
_entity_poly.entity_id
_entity_poly.type
_entity_poly.pdbx_seq_one_letter_code
_entity_poly.pdbx_strand_id
1 'polypeptide(L)'
;MSRRFTRTEDAALRTLLGAASTTDPAALEDRAPVPFREVQRILALPELPHLDLLGDDTWLLGGRILRWLTGEMRDGGDTGDYDLFCASLEALERTARRMLATGYTPCRRQGATQWGPWLMDRLRGRDDHAPCAGAVFEEGALQERLRLRRFPDGREMYALELHSPEGHLLQLVHIPALFAGRGDPIRHQLAFTDLSICQFLLDGRLLHAGPHAWVDLFQRRVRVVKMVRPGITAQRLLKYAGRGFWPDADSVRTVHRALRQR
;
A
#
# COMPACT_ATOMS: atom_id res chain seq x y z
N MET A 1 -16.22 -6.35 -11.93
CA MET A 1 -16.65 -6.39 -10.51
C MET A 1 -15.75 -7.36 -9.76
N SER A 2 -15.50 -7.15 -8.47
CA SER A 2 -14.62 -8.06 -7.71
C SER A 2 -15.27 -9.44 -7.51
N ARG A 3 -14.51 -10.52 -7.71
CA ARG A 3 -15.01 -11.91 -7.64
C ARG A 3 -15.31 -12.30 -6.20
N ARG A 4 -16.50 -12.85 -5.92
CA ARG A 4 -16.86 -13.42 -4.59
C ARG A 4 -16.24 -14.81 -4.42
N PHE A 5 -15.83 -15.12 -3.20
CA PHE A 5 -15.38 -16.46 -2.85
C PHE A 5 -16.55 -17.44 -2.97
N THR A 6 -16.26 -18.62 -3.52
CA THR A 6 -17.14 -19.77 -3.44
C THR A 6 -17.23 -20.26 -2.00
N ARG A 7 -18.26 -21.06 -1.66
CA ARG A 7 -18.38 -21.66 -0.33
C ARG A 7 -17.16 -22.49 0.07
N THR A 8 -16.57 -23.20 -0.90
CA THR A 8 -15.38 -24.02 -0.70
C THR A 8 -14.15 -23.16 -0.41
N GLU A 9 -13.92 -22.10 -1.19
CA GLU A 9 -12.84 -21.15 -0.95
C GLU A 9 -12.99 -20.46 0.41
N ASP A 10 -14.21 -20.05 0.76
CA ASP A 10 -14.52 -19.40 2.04
C ASP A 10 -14.17 -20.31 3.23
N ALA A 11 -14.66 -21.56 3.21
CA ALA A 11 -14.37 -22.54 4.25
C ALA A 11 -12.88 -22.87 4.36
N ALA A 12 -12.18 -23.02 3.22
CA ALA A 12 -10.75 -23.31 3.20
C ALA A 12 -9.92 -22.14 3.76
N LEU A 13 -10.23 -20.89 3.37
CA LEU A 13 -9.57 -19.71 3.91
C LEU A 13 -9.84 -19.54 5.41
N ARG A 14 -11.09 -19.74 5.87
CA ARG A 14 -11.41 -19.73 7.31
C ARG A 14 -10.62 -20.78 8.07
N THR A 15 -10.45 -21.97 7.50
CA THR A 15 -9.62 -23.02 8.11
C THR A 15 -8.17 -22.58 8.22
N LEU A 16 -7.59 -22.01 7.15
CA LEU A 16 -6.23 -21.47 7.15
C LEU A 16 -6.06 -20.36 8.20
N LEU A 17 -7.10 -19.55 8.43
CA LEU A 17 -7.11 -18.46 9.41
C LEU A 17 -7.44 -18.92 10.84
N GLY A 18 -7.57 -20.23 11.10
CA GLY A 18 -7.91 -20.76 12.42
C GLY A 18 -9.35 -20.44 12.87
N ALA A 19 -10.27 -20.27 11.91
CA ALA A 19 -11.67 -19.88 12.10
C ALA A 19 -12.67 -20.91 11.53
N ALA A 20 -12.27 -22.17 11.34
CA ALA A 20 -13.05 -23.19 10.63
C ALA A 20 -14.44 -23.47 11.23
N SER A 21 -14.58 -23.39 12.55
CA SER A 21 -15.77 -23.85 13.29
C SER A 21 -16.79 -22.75 13.60
N THR A 22 -16.54 -21.51 13.18
CA THR A 22 -17.32 -20.35 13.62
C THR A 22 -17.84 -19.52 12.46
N THR A 23 -19.11 -19.15 12.56
CA THR A 23 -19.76 -18.17 11.68
C THR A 23 -19.63 -16.75 12.21
N ASP A 24 -19.09 -16.57 13.42
CA ASP A 24 -18.89 -15.27 14.04
C ASP A 24 -17.85 -14.46 13.24
N PRO A 25 -18.22 -13.29 12.70
CA PRO A 25 -17.29 -12.39 12.04
C PRO A 25 -16.14 -11.91 12.94
N ALA A 26 -16.36 -11.79 14.26
CA ALA A 26 -15.31 -11.38 15.21
C ALA A 26 -14.18 -12.40 15.26
N ALA A 27 -14.46 -13.67 14.98
CA ALA A 27 -13.45 -14.70 14.83
C ALA A 27 -12.68 -14.61 13.49
N LEU A 28 -12.72 -13.49 12.77
CA LEU A 28 -11.78 -13.18 11.71
C LEU A 28 -10.93 -11.95 12.02
N GLU A 29 -11.06 -11.41 13.24
CA GLU A 29 -10.27 -10.28 13.68
C GLU A 29 -8.90 -10.73 14.22
N ASP A 30 -7.89 -9.86 14.07
CA ASP A 30 -6.55 -10.02 14.62
C ASP A 30 -5.89 -11.39 14.34
N ARG A 31 -6.08 -11.90 13.12
CA ARG A 31 -5.52 -13.18 12.69
C ARG A 31 -4.01 -13.09 12.47
N ALA A 32 -3.32 -14.15 12.86
CA ALA A 32 -1.89 -14.30 12.58
C ALA A 32 -1.62 -14.31 11.06
N PRO A 33 -0.41 -13.91 10.63
CA PRO A 33 -0.03 -13.97 9.23
C PRO A 33 -0.11 -15.41 8.71
N VAL A 34 -0.56 -15.57 7.46
CA VAL A 34 -0.73 -16.89 6.83
C VAL A 34 0.24 -17.08 5.66
N PRO A 35 0.63 -18.32 5.32
CA PRO A 35 1.45 -18.56 4.13
C PRO A 35 0.77 -18.05 2.86
N PHE A 36 1.42 -17.13 2.15
CA PHE A 36 0.89 -16.51 0.93
C PHE A 36 0.58 -17.55 -0.16
N ARG A 37 1.45 -18.56 -0.31
CA ARG A 37 1.28 -19.63 -1.30
C ARG A 37 0.05 -20.51 -1.02
N GLU A 38 -0.35 -20.68 0.23
CA GLU A 38 -1.60 -21.39 0.57
C GLU A 38 -2.83 -20.57 0.18
N VAL A 39 -2.82 -19.27 0.42
CA VAL A 39 -3.88 -18.37 -0.04
C VAL A 39 -3.98 -18.38 -1.57
N GLN A 40 -2.83 -18.29 -2.26
CA GLN A 40 -2.76 -18.38 -3.72
C GLN A 40 -3.38 -19.67 -4.24
N ARG A 41 -3.04 -20.81 -3.64
CA ARG A 41 -3.55 -22.14 -4.01
C ARG A 41 -5.06 -22.26 -3.76
N ILE A 42 -5.53 -21.90 -2.57
CA ILE A 42 -6.96 -21.98 -2.20
C ILE A 42 -7.80 -21.15 -3.19
N LEU A 43 -7.33 -19.94 -3.48
CA LEU A 43 -8.04 -19.01 -4.35
C LEU A 43 -7.66 -19.17 -5.82
N ALA A 44 -6.91 -20.20 -6.23
CA ALA A 44 -6.41 -20.40 -7.60
C ALA A 44 -6.00 -19.09 -8.28
N LEU A 45 -5.16 -18.30 -7.60
CA LEU A 45 -4.74 -16.98 -8.06
C LEU A 45 -3.49 -17.09 -8.94
N PRO A 46 -3.36 -16.22 -9.96
CA PRO A 46 -2.13 -16.14 -10.73
C PRO A 46 -0.96 -15.74 -9.83
N GLU A 47 0.26 -15.97 -10.31
CA GLU A 47 1.45 -15.43 -9.67
C GLU A 47 1.35 -13.91 -9.59
N LEU A 48 1.69 -13.37 -8.42
CA LEU A 48 1.75 -11.94 -8.24
C LEU A 48 3.07 -11.44 -8.85
N PRO A 49 3.05 -10.42 -9.73
CA PRO A 49 4.28 -9.82 -10.23
C PRO A 49 5.14 -9.24 -9.11
N HIS A 50 6.44 -9.15 -9.39
CA HIS A 50 7.42 -8.43 -8.56
C HIS A 50 7.65 -9.03 -7.17
N LEU A 51 7.23 -10.29 -6.94
CA LEU A 51 7.49 -11.01 -5.70
C LEU A 51 8.99 -11.16 -5.42
N ASP A 52 9.81 -11.19 -6.47
CA ASP A 52 11.25 -11.30 -6.33
C ASP A 52 11.86 -10.07 -5.63
N LEU A 53 11.21 -8.90 -5.70
CA LEU A 53 11.64 -7.67 -5.03
C LEU A 53 11.33 -7.65 -3.52
N LEU A 54 10.56 -8.61 -3.01
CA LEU A 54 10.14 -8.65 -1.61
C LEU A 54 11.17 -9.38 -0.75
N GLY A 55 11.21 -9.04 0.54
CA GLY A 55 12.05 -9.69 1.53
C GLY A 55 11.82 -9.14 2.93
N ASP A 56 12.78 -9.37 3.82
CA ASP A 56 12.66 -9.04 5.24
C ASP A 56 12.39 -7.55 5.51
N ASP A 57 12.82 -6.66 4.62
CA ASP A 57 12.71 -5.21 4.78
C ASP A 57 12.09 -4.47 3.58
N THR A 58 11.51 -5.20 2.63
CA THR A 58 10.78 -4.63 1.49
C THR A 58 9.51 -5.43 1.28
N TRP A 59 8.36 -4.75 1.35
CA TRP A 59 7.05 -5.38 1.40
C TRP A 59 6.10 -4.78 0.37
N LEU A 60 5.19 -5.58 -0.17
CA LEU A 60 4.09 -5.07 -0.97
C LEU A 60 2.91 -4.78 -0.04
N LEU A 61 2.29 -3.60 -0.13
CA LEU A 61 1.17 -3.20 0.73
C LEU A 61 0.00 -2.67 -0.10
N GLY A 62 -1.23 -2.88 0.37
CA GLY A 62 -2.36 -2.06 -0.03
C GLY A 62 -3.30 -2.67 -1.07
N GLY A 63 -3.91 -1.79 -1.86
CA GLY A 63 -5.02 -2.13 -2.78
C GLY A 63 -4.64 -3.07 -3.92
N ARG A 64 -3.35 -3.23 -4.23
CA ARG A 64 -2.87 -4.24 -5.18
C ARG A 64 -3.11 -5.66 -4.67
N ILE A 65 -2.78 -5.93 -3.41
CA ILE A 65 -3.02 -7.25 -2.80
C ILE A 65 -4.52 -7.54 -2.73
N LEU A 66 -5.36 -6.55 -2.38
CA LEU A 66 -6.82 -6.70 -2.41
C LEU A 66 -7.33 -7.12 -3.81
N ARG A 67 -6.84 -6.49 -4.87
CA ARG A 67 -7.24 -6.82 -6.25
C ARG A 67 -6.80 -8.22 -6.66
N TRP A 68 -5.60 -8.62 -6.23
CA TRP A 68 -5.12 -9.99 -6.39
C TRP A 68 -6.01 -10.98 -5.64
N LEU A 69 -6.28 -10.76 -4.34
CA LEU A 69 -7.16 -11.62 -3.52
C LEU A 69 -8.57 -11.74 -4.10
N THR A 70 -9.06 -10.68 -4.77
CA THR A 70 -10.40 -10.66 -5.39
C THR A 70 -10.42 -11.09 -6.85
N GLY A 71 -9.31 -11.64 -7.35
CA GLY A 71 -9.21 -12.25 -8.68
C GLY A 71 -9.25 -11.27 -9.86
N GLU A 72 -9.07 -9.97 -9.64
CA GLU A 72 -9.09 -8.94 -10.70
C GLU A 72 -7.99 -9.18 -11.76
N MET A 73 -6.95 -9.94 -11.41
CA MET A 73 -5.79 -10.22 -12.27
C MET A 73 -5.90 -11.51 -13.10
N ARG A 74 -7.00 -12.28 -12.99
CA ARG A 74 -7.12 -13.61 -13.63
C ARG A 74 -7.26 -13.56 -15.14
N ASP A 75 -7.87 -12.52 -15.68
CA ASP A 75 -8.23 -12.43 -17.10
C ASP A 75 -7.18 -11.67 -17.93
N GLY A 76 -5.92 -11.65 -17.47
CA GLY A 76 -4.77 -11.15 -18.24
C GLY A 76 -4.59 -9.63 -18.30
N GLY A 77 -5.48 -8.85 -17.68
CA GLY A 77 -5.36 -7.40 -17.60
C GLY A 77 -4.72 -6.92 -16.31
N ASP A 78 -3.38 -7.02 -16.17
CA ASP A 78 -2.67 -6.33 -15.10
C ASP A 78 -1.96 -5.08 -15.61
N THR A 79 -2.57 -3.91 -15.41
CA THR A 79 -1.99 -2.59 -15.75
C THR A 79 -1.25 -1.96 -14.57
N GLY A 80 -0.71 -2.79 -13.69
CA GLY A 80 -0.82 -2.51 -12.28
C GLY A 80 0.04 -1.42 -11.66
N ASP A 81 -0.54 -0.69 -10.69
CA ASP A 81 0.11 0.09 -9.64
C ASP A 81 0.46 -0.79 -8.40
N TYR A 82 1.74 -0.85 -8.06
CA TYR A 82 2.32 -1.59 -6.93
C TYR A 82 2.97 -0.63 -5.94
N ASP A 83 2.57 -0.68 -4.67
CA ASP A 83 3.19 0.11 -3.61
C ASP A 83 4.12 -0.78 -2.78
N LEU A 84 5.43 -0.61 -2.97
CA LEU A 84 6.47 -1.31 -2.25
C LEU A 84 6.98 -0.44 -1.10
N PHE A 85 6.91 -0.94 0.11
CA PHE A 85 7.31 -0.25 1.32
C PHE A 85 8.62 -0.80 1.87
N CYS A 86 9.59 0.08 2.10
CA CYS A 86 10.93 -0.27 2.54
C CYS A 86 11.14 0.14 4.01
N ALA A 87 11.80 -0.72 4.78
CA ALA A 87 12.01 -0.52 6.21
C ALA A 87 12.97 0.64 6.53
N SER A 88 13.88 0.93 5.61
CA SER A 88 14.88 1.99 5.73
C SER A 88 15.16 2.63 4.37
N LEU A 89 15.89 3.74 4.37
CA LEU A 89 16.46 4.31 3.15
C LEU A 89 17.42 3.34 2.46
N GLU A 90 18.23 2.59 3.22
CA GLU A 90 19.15 1.57 2.68
C GLU A 90 18.40 0.46 1.94
N ALA A 91 17.28 -0.03 2.51
CA ALA A 91 16.42 -1.00 1.86
C ALA A 91 15.80 -0.43 0.58
N LEU A 92 15.34 0.83 0.61
CA LEU A 92 14.82 1.53 -0.57
C LEU A 92 15.86 1.64 -1.68
N GLU A 93 17.08 2.08 -1.35
CA GLU A 93 18.17 2.23 -2.31
C GLU A 93 18.60 0.89 -2.90
N ARG A 94 18.75 -0.14 -2.06
CA ARG A 94 19.11 -1.50 -2.51
C ARG A 94 18.05 -2.06 -3.46
N THR A 95 16.77 -1.96 -3.11
CA THR A 95 15.66 -2.41 -3.96
C THR A 95 15.62 -1.63 -5.26
N ALA A 96 15.78 -0.30 -5.22
CA ALA A 96 15.81 0.54 -6.41
C ALA A 96 16.98 0.18 -7.34
N ARG A 97 18.19 -0.03 -6.80
CA ARG A 97 19.36 -0.46 -7.59
C ARG A 97 19.11 -1.80 -8.26
N ARG A 98 18.51 -2.76 -7.55
CA ARG A 98 18.12 -4.06 -8.11
C ARG A 98 17.12 -3.89 -9.25
N MET A 99 16.07 -3.09 -9.07
CA MET A 99 15.09 -2.80 -10.11
C MET A 99 15.75 -2.18 -11.36
N LEU A 100 16.63 -1.18 -11.19
CA LEU A 100 17.34 -0.58 -12.32
C LEU A 100 18.23 -1.59 -13.05
N ALA A 101 18.92 -2.46 -12.30
CA ALA A 101 19.75 -3.51 -12.87
C ALA A 101 18.96 -4.57 -13.64
N THR A 102 17.67 -4.76 -13.31
CA THR A 102 16.77 -5.71 -13.99
C THR A 102 15.86 -5.05 -15.05
N GLY A 103 16.17 -3.81 -15.45
CA GLY A 103 15.52 -3.16 -16.60
C GLY A 103 14.31 -2.29 -16.25
N TYR A 104 14.02 -2.07 -14.96
CA TYR A 104 13.02 -1.08 -14.58
C TYR A 104 13.52 0.32 -14.92
N THR A 105 12.61 1.20 -15.33
CA THR A 105 12.95 2.56 -15.72
C THR A 105 12.30 3.56 -14.78
N PRO A 106 13.01 4.59 -14.28
CA PRO A 106 12.37 5.63 -13.48
C PRO A 106 11.27 6.33 -14.28
N CYS A 107 10.13 6.59 -13.63
CA CYS A 107 9.05 7.35 -14.25
C CYS A 107 9.50 8.79 -14.49
N ARG A 108 9.71 9.17 -15.76
CA ARG A 108 9.81 10.58 -16.16
C ARG A 108 8.38 11.12 -16.28
N ARG A 109 7.81 11.65 -15.20
CA ARG A 109 6.59 12.47 -15.36
C ARG A 109 6.97 13.73 -16.15
N GLN A 110 6.61 13.78 -17.43
CA GLN A 110 6.44 15.04 -18.14
C GLN A 110 5.18 15.72 -17.55
N GLY A 111 5.36 16.85 -16.86
CA GLY A 111 4.29 17.67 -16.23
C GLY A 111 4.27 17.51 -14.70
N ALA A 112 4.62 18.48 -13.86
CA ALA A 112 4.44 19.92 -13.99
C ALA A 112 5.74 20.73 -13.84
N THR A 113 6.43 20.94 -14.96
CA THR A 113 7.08 22.22 -15.26
C THR A 113 6.06 23.09 -16.00
N GLN A 114 5.02 23.54 -15.29
CA GLN A 114 4.37 24.81 -15.63
C GLN A 114 4.84 25.81 -14.58
N TRP A 115 5.48 26.86 -15.08
CA TRP A 115 6.14 27.88 -14.29
C TRP A 115 5.15 28.68 -13.44
N GLY A 116 5.52 28.91 -12.17
CA GLY A 116 4.75 29.65 -11.14
C GLY A 116 3.77 28.72 -10.43
N PRO A 117 3.94 28.40 -9.11
CA PRO A 117 4.31 29.25 -7.97
C PRO A 117 5.66 28.95 -7.29
N TRP A 118 6.40 27.92 -7.73
CA TRP A 118 7.69 27.51 -7.12
C TRP A 118 8.76 28.62 -7.09
N LEU A 119 8.77 29.52 -8.08
CA LEU A 119 9.68 30.67 -8.12
C LEU A 119 9.38 31.72 -7.03
N MET A 120 8.11 31.83 -6.60
CA MET A 120 7.69 32.76 -5.54
C MET A 120 8.01 32.25 -4.14
N ASP A 121 8.08 30.94 -3.95
CA ASP A 121 8.47 30.33 -2.67
C ASP A 121 9.98 30.45 -2.44
N ARG A 122 10.78 30.40 -3.52
CA ARG A 122 12.23 30.65 -3.50
C ARG A 122 12.57 32.11 -3.12
N LEU A 123 11.81 33.08 -3.64
CA LEU A 123 11.94 34.51 -3.27
C LEU A 123 11.51 34.81 -1.83
N ARG A 124 10.75 33.92 -1.19
CA ARG A 124 10.25 34.06 0.18
C ARG A 124 11.00 33.20 1.21
N GLY A 125 12.09 32.54 0.81
CA GLY A 125 12.92 31.72 1.72
C GLY A 125 12.22 30.47 2.28
N ARG A 126 11.19 29.96 1.60
CA ARG A 126 10.50 28.71 1.98
C ARG A 126 10.95 27.58 1.07
N ASP A 127 12.12 27.04 1.37
CA ASP A 127 12.65 25.88 0.66
C ASP A 127 12.14 24.59 1.31
N ASP A 128 11.06 24.02 0.77
CA ASP A 128 10.51 22.73 1.24
C ASP A 128 11.23 21.51 0.64
N HIS A 129 12.31 21.72 -0.11
CA HIS A 129 13.18 20.66 -0.65
C HIS A 129 14.62 20.80 -0.16
N ALA A 130 14.78 21.10 1.14
CA ALA A 130 16.09 21.01 1.78
C ALA A 130 16.73 19.65 1.47
N PRO A 131 17.93 19.61 0.86
CA PRO A 131 18.71 18.39 0.79
C PRO A 131 18.86 17.83 2.21
N CYS A 132 18.77 16.50 2.35
CA CYS A 132 18.96 15.85 3.65
C CYS A 132 20.31 16.30 4.22
N ALA A 133 20.26 17.10 5.30
CA ALA A 133 21.46 17.59 5.95
C ALA A 133 22.25 16.38 6.48
N GLY A 134 23.48 16.19 5.98
CA GLY A 134 24.40 15.17 6.45
C GLY A 134 24.58 13.93 5.55
N ALA A 135 23.99 13.88 4.36
CA ALA A 135 24.33 12.82 3.40
C ALA A 135 25.74 13.08 2.83
N VAL A 136 26.69 12.18 3.09
CA VAL A 136 28.00 12.17 2.44
C VAL A 136 27.79 11.64 1.02
N PHE A 137 28.26 12.39 0.03
CA PHE A 137 27.99 12.19 -1.38
C PHE A 137 29.07 11.30 -2.03
N GLU A 138 28.64 10.22 -2.68
CA GLU A 138 29.43 9.51 -3.69
C GLU A 138 28.62 9.38 -4.98
N GLU A 139 29.28 9.36 -6.13
CA GLU A 139 28.68 9.38 -7.45
C GLU A 139 27.65 8.24 -7.66
N GLY A 140 26.36 8.60 -7.77
CA GLY A 140 25.27 7.65 -8.03
C GLY A 140 23.89 8.32 -8.07
N ALA A 141 23.38 8.55 -9.29
CA ALA A 141 22.18 9.32 -9.69
C ALA A 141 20.78 8.88 -9.14
N LEU A 142 20.70 8.18 -8.00
CA LEU A 142 19.43 7.72 -7.43
C LEU A 142 18.77 8.77 -6.52
N GLN A 143 19.57 9.49 -5.71
CA GLN A 143 19.07 10.50 -4.77
C GLN A 143 18.38 11.67 -5.48
N GLU A 144 18.83 12.05 -6.68
CA GLU A 144 18.20 13.09 -7.51
C GLU A 144 16.76 12.74 -7.93
N ARG A 145 16.38 11.46 -7.86
CA ARG A 145 15.07 10.96 -8.31
C ARG A 145 14.12 10.67 -7.13
N LEU A 146 14.62 10.70 -5.91
CA LEU A 146 13.86 10.46 -4.69
C LEU A 146 12.98 11.68 -4.39
N ARG A 147 11.67 11.46 -4.26
CA ARG A 147 10.73 12.50 -3.86
C ARG A 147 10.54 12.49 -2.36
N LEU A 148 10.95 13.55 -1.69
CA LEU A 148 10.52 13.82 -0.33
C LEU A 148 9.12 14.44 -0.35
N ARG A 149 8.15 13.79 0.30
CA ARG A 149 6.81 14.33 0.57
C ARG A 149 6.67 14.55 2.07
N ARG A 150 6.18 15.72 2.47
CA ARG A 150 5.84 16.03 3.86
C ARG A 150 4.33 15.94 4.08
N PHE A 151 3.91 15.20 5.10
CA PHE A 151 2.51 15.16 5.52
C PHE A 151 2.15 16.44 6.29
N PRO A 152 0.85 16.80 6.39
CA PRO A 152 0.42 17.96 7.17
C PRO A 152 0.83 17.94 8.64
N ASP A 153 1.11 16.75 9.20
CA ASP A 153 1.59 16.56 10.57
C ASP A 153 3.12 16.54 10.70
N GLY A 154 3.84 16.98 9.65
CA GLY A 154 5.30 17.09 9.63
C GLY A 154 6.04 15.79 9.33
N ARG A 155 5.36 14.64 9.24
CA ARG A 155 6.01 13.38 8.88
C ARG A 155 6.57 13.40 7.47
N GLU A 156 7.69 12.73 7.27
CA GLU A 156 8.35 12.62 5.97
C GLU A 156 8.04 11.27 5.29
N MET A 157 7.97 11.29 3.97
CA MET A 157 7.85 10.11 3.11
C MET A 157 8.76 10.28 1.91
N TYR A 158 9.68 9.34 1.76
CA TYR A 158 10.52 9.21 0.58
C TYR A 158 9.84 8.28 -0.40
N ALA A 159 9.71 8.70 -1.66
CA ALA A 159 9.08 7.89 -2.69
C ALA A 159 9.85 7.94 -4.02
N LEU A 160 9.94 6.80 -4.71
CA LEU A 160 10.48 6.68 -6.05
C LEU A 160 9.50 5.90 -6.93
N GLU A 161 9.19 6.42 -8.10
CA GLU A 161 8.27 5.79 -9.06
C GLU A 161 9.08 5.19 -10.23
N LEU A 162 8.84 3.91 -10.56
CA LEU A 162 9.48 3.19 -11.66
C LEU A 162 8.46 2.42 -12.50
N HIS A 163 8.74 2.23 -13.78
CA HIS A 163 8.06 1.30 -14.65
C HIS A 163 8.82 -0.01 -14.76
N SER A 164 8.12 -1.14 -14.66
CA SER A 164 8.71 -2.45 -14.99
C SER A 164 8.78 -2.66 -16.51
N PRO A 165 9.59 -3.62 -16.99
CA PRO A 165 9.62 -4.01 -18.41
C PRO A 165 8.24 -4.43 -18.95
N GLU A 166 7.39 -4.97 -18.10
CA GLU A 166 6.01 -5.39 -18.42
C GLU A 166 5.01 -4.21 -18.42
N GLY A 167 5.47 -2.99 -18.11
CA GLY A 167 4.65 -1.77 -18.11
C GLY A 167 3.93 -1.47 -16.79
N HIS A 168 4.17 -2.25 -15.73
CA HIS A 168 3.62 -1.96 -14.41
C HIS A 168 4.21 -0.67 -13.83
N LEU A 169 3.44 0.08 -13.05
CA LEU A 169 3.91 1.21 -12.25
C LEU A 169 4.20 0.74 -10.82
N LEU A 170 5.42 0.99 -10.35
CA LEU A 170 5.84 0.67 -8.99
C LEU A 170 6.22 1.94 -8.25
N GLN A 171 5.74 2.07 -7.02
CA GLN A 171 6.12 3.13 -6.10
C GLN A 171 6.89 2.50 -4.93
N LEU A 172 8.19 2.75 -4.87
CA LEU A 172 9.00 2.49 -3.67
C LEU A 172 8.71 3.58 -2.66
N VAL A 173 8.50 3.22 -1.39
CA VAL A 173 8.10 4.14 -0.32
C VAL A 173 8.86 3.83 0.95
N HIS A 174 9.44 4.85 1.59
CA HIS A 174 9.95 4.78 2.95
C HIS A 174 9.36 5.93 3.79
N ILE A 175 8.79 5.61 4.95
CA ILE A 175 8.20 6.58 5.89
C ILE A 175 8.91 6.41 7.24
N PRO A 176 9.94 7.22 7.57
CA PRO A 176 10.74 7.02 8.77
C PRO A 176 9.92 6.96 10.07
N ALA A 177 8.86 7.76 10.14
CA ALA A 177 7.98 7.83 11.31
C ALA A 177 7.28 6.50 11.65
N LEU A 178 7.22 5.53 10.73
CA LEU A 178 6.67 4.20 11.01
C LEU A 178 7.70 3.27 11.71
N PHE A 179 8.97 3.68 11.78
CA PHE A 179 10.07 2.89 12.35
C PHE A 179 10.75 3.55 13.56
N ALA A 180 10.42 4.81 13.86
CA ALA A 180 11.05 5.58 14.93
C ALA A 180 10.68 5.16 16.37
N GLY A 181 9.87 4.13 16.56
CA GLY A 181 9.38 3.67 17.87
C GLY A 181 9.64 2.19 18.12
N ARG A 182 9.51 1.76 19.38
CA ARG A 182 9.44 0.34 19.71
C ARG A 182 8.12 -0.22 19.19
N GLY A 183 8.15 -1.31 18.44
CA GLY A 183 6.94 -1.93 17.92
C GLY A 183 7.21 -2.83 16.72
N ASP A 184 6.14 -3.40 16.19
CA ASP A 184 6.15 -4.22 14.99
C ASP A 184 6.00 -3.30 13.75
N PRO A 185 7.04 -3.16 12.91
CA PRO A 185 6.99 -2.30 11.74
C PRO A 185 5.87 -2.68 10.76
N ILE A 186 5.54 -3.97 10.63
CA ILE A 186 4.47 -4.43 9.74
C ILE A 186 3.12 -3.92 10.22
N ARG A 187 2.86 -3.96 11.53
CA ARG A 187 1.63 -3.38 12.10
C ARG A 187 1.52 -1.89 11.86
N HIS A 188 2.62 -1.14 11.98
CA HIS A 188 2.63 0.30 11.70
C HIS A 188 2.34 0.61 10.23
N GLN A 189 2.88 -0.19 9.31
CA GLN A 189 2.60 -0.09 7.87
C GLN A 189 1.13 -0.38 7.55
N LEU A 190 0.57 -1.47 8.08
CA LEU A 190 -0.84 -1.81 7.91
C LEU A 190 -1.74 -0.69 8.45
N ALA A 191 -1.44 -0.16 9.63
CA ALA A 191 -2.16 0.94 10.26
C ALA A 191 -2.02 2.28 9.52
N PHE A 192 -1.07 2.42 8.59
CA PHE A 192 -0.93 3.62 7.77
C PHE A 192 -1.98 3.70 6.65
N THR A 193 -2.51 2.55 6.19
CA THR A 193 -3.58 2.53 5.19
C THR A 193 -4.92 2.95 5.80
N ASP A 194 -5.74 3.64 5.00
CA ASP A 194 -6.94 4.29 5.52
C ASP A 194 -8.16 3.37 5.62
N LEU A 195 -8.19 2.31 4.82
CA LEU A 195 -9.31 1.40 4.69
C LEU A 195 -8.93 -0.01 5.08
N SER A 196 -9.77 -0.68 5.88
CA SER A 196 -9.53 -2.04 6.38
C SER A 196 -9.20 -3.05 5.29
N ILE A 197 -9.92 -3.04 4.17
CA ILE A 197 -9.69 -3.94 3.03
C ILE A 197 -8.39 -3.66 2.27
N CYS A 198 -7.72 -2.54 2.54
CA CYS A 198 -6.39 -2.23 2.04
C CYS A 198 -5.29 -2.60 3.05
N GLN A 199 -5.63 -3.08 4.25
CA GLN A 199 -4.67 -3.52 5.26
C GLN A 199 -4.21 -4.95 4.98
N PHE A 200 -3.59 -5.17 3.82
CA PHE A 200 -2.89 -6.41 3.50
C PHE A 200 -1.46 -6.10 3.10
N LEU A 201 -0.50 -6.83 3.66
CA LEU A 201 0.92 -6.68 3.40
C LEU A 201 1.53 -8.05 3.10
N LEU A 202 2.37 -8.13 2.08
CA LEU A 202 3.10 -9.34 1.70
C LEU A 202 4.61 -9.09 1.87
N ASP A 203 5.26 -9.96 2.63
CA ASP A 203 6.71 -9.87 2.92
C ASP A 203 7.58 -10.80 2.06
N GLY A 204 6.98 -11.43 1.05
CA GLY A 204 7.60 -12.45 0.22
C GLY A 204 7.27 -13.88 0.64
N ARG A 205 6.85 -14.10 1.90
CA ARG A 205 6.48 -15.44 2.40
C ARG A 205 5.09 -15.48 3.03
N LEU A 206 4.78 -14.51 3.87
CA LEU A 206 3.58 -14.43 4.67
C LEU A 206 2.70 -13.27 4.21
N LEU A 207 1.40 -13.53 4.17
CA LEU A 207 0.37 -12.53 3.99
C LEU A 207 -0.09 -12.05 5.38
N HIS A 208 0.28 -10.82 5.68
CA HIS A 208 -0.13 -10.10 6.88
C HIS A 208 -1.42 -9.31 6.60
N ALA A 209 -2.24 -9.16 7.63
CA ALA A 209 -3.52 -8.50 7.54
C ALA A 209 -3.74 -7.59 8.75
N GLY A 210 -4.38 -6.43 8.55
CA GLY A 210 -4.84 -5.58 9.65
C GLY A 210 -5.99 -6.23 10.42
N PRO A 211 -6.31 -5.71 11.61
CA PRO A 211 -7.28 -6.32 12.53
C PRO A 211 -8.61 -6.71 11.89
N HIS A 212 -9.14 -5.88 10.98
CA HIS A 212 -10.45 -6.10 10.36
C HIS A 212 -10.39 -6.49 8.89
N ALA A 213 -9.19 -6.67 8.33
CA ALA A 213 -9.02 -6.81 6.88
C ALA A 213 -9.70 -8.08 6.33
N TRP A 214 -9.53 -9.22 6.99
CA TRP A 214 -10.17 -10.47 6.59
C TRP A 214 -11.68 -10.41 6.72
N VAL A 215 -12.21 -10.05 7.89
CA VAL A 215 -13.67 -9.96 8.10
C VAL A 215 -14.34 -9.04 7.08
N ASP A 216 -13.74 -7.87 6.82
CA ASP A 216 -14.29 -6.91 5.86
C ASP A 216 -14.17 -7.39 4.41
N LEU A 217 -13.10 -8.12 4.07
CA LEU A 217 -12.95 -8.77 2.77
C LEU A 217 -14.06 -9.80 2.54
N PHE A 218 -14.30 -10.70 3.50
CA PHE A 218 -15.36 -11.70 3.44
C PHE A 218 -16.75 -11.07 3.33
N GLN A 219 -17.01 -10.04 4.14
CA GLN A 219 -18.32 -9.38 4.22
C GLN A 219 -18.56 -8.34 3.12
N ARG A 220 -17.56 -8.06 2.27
CA ARG A 220 -17.63 -6.98 1.27
C ARG A 220 -17.94 -5.62 1.90
N ARG A 221 -17.35 -5.38 3.05
CA ARG A 221 -17.47 -4.14 3.82
C ARG A 221 -16.19 -3.32 3.66
N VAL A 222 -16.31 -2.00 3.80
CA VAL A 222 -15.16 -1.11 4.00
C VAL A 222 -15.32 -0.37 5.32
N ARG A 223 -14.30 -0.45 6.16
CA ARG A 223 -14.18 0.38 7.35
C ARG A 223 -13.05 1.39 7.18
N VAL A 224 -13.27 2.63 7.59
CA VAL A 224 -12.20 3.62 7.73
C VAL A 224 -11.47 3.34 9.05
N VAL A 225 -10.19 2.97 8.96
CA VAL A 225 -9.35 2.62 10.12
C VAL A 225 -8.50 3.81 10.56
N LYS A 226 -7.91 4.53 9.60
CA LYS A 226 -7.12 5.74 9.86
C LYS A 226 -7.36 6.76 8.76
N MET A 227 -7.60 8.02 9.11
CA MET A 227 -7.89 9.03 8.09
C MET A 227 -6.92 10.20 8.20
N VAL A 228 -5.91 10.23 7.33
CA VAL A 228 -4.95 11.34 7.23
C VAL A 228 -5.46 12.42 6.27
N ARG A 229 -6.12 12.02 5.17
CA ARG A 229 -6.60 12.93 4.12
C ARG A 229 -8.05 12.62 3.77
N PRO A 230 -9.04 13.22 4.47
CA PRO A 230 -10.47 12.95 4.28
C PRO A 230 -10.94 12.97 2.82
N GLY A 231 -10.48 13.93 2.02
CA GLY A 231 -10.82 13.99 0.59
C GLY A 231 -10.34 12.77 -0.21
N ILE A 232 -9.13 12.28 0.05
CA ILE A 232 -8.61 11.07 -0.60
C ILE A 232 -9.32 9.82 -0.08
N THR A 233 -9.57 9.73 1.23
CA THR A 233 -10.30 8.62 1.82
C THR A 233 -11.73 8.55 1.26
N ALA A 234 -12.43 9.68 1.09
CA ALA A 234 -13.74 9.74 0.44
C ALA A 234 -13.72 9.21 -0.99
N GLN A 235 -12.74 9.66 -1.80
CA GLN A 235 -12.55 9.15 -3.16
C GLN A 235 -12.29 7.64 -3.17
N ARG A 236 -11.50 7.13 -2.22
CA ARG A 236 -11.22 5.69 -2.08
C ARG A 236 -12.46 4.90 -1.66
N LEU A 237 -13.31 5.43 -0.78
CA LEU A 237 -14.58 4.79 -0.44
C LEU A 237 -15.45 4.61 -1.68
N LEU A 238 -15.61 5.66 -2.50
CA LEU A 238 -16.35 5.57 -3.77
C LEU A 238 -15.70 4.59 -4.75
N LYS A 239 -14.36 4.64 -4.87
CA LYS A 239 -13.56 3.73 -5.70
C LYS A 239 -13.82 2.25 -5.34
N TYR A 240 -13.92 1.91 -4.06
CA TYR A 240 -14.14 0.53 -3.61
C TYR A 240 -15.63 0.14 -3.55
N ALA A 241 -16.53 1.09 -3.33
CA ALA A 241 -17.97 0.88 -3.52
C ALA A 241 -18.28 0.45 -4.97
N GLY A 242 -17.68 1.12 -5.97
CA GLY A 242 -17.77 0.70 -7.37
C GLY A 242 -17.18 -0.69 -7.66
N ARG A 243 -16.36 -1.24 -6.75
CA ARG A 243 -15.83 -2.61 -6.82
C ARG A 243 -16.68 -3.62 -6.03
N GLY A 244 -17.77 -3.18 -5.41
CA GLY A 244 -18.68 -4.03 -4.63
C GLY A 244 -18.32 -4.13 -3.15
N PHE A 245 -17.47 -3.24 -2.62
CA PHE A 245 -17.19 -3.13 -1.19
C PHE A 245 -17.87 -1.90 -0.60
N TRP A 246 -18.87 -2.10 0.25
CA TRP A 246 -19.72 -1.02 0.74
C TRP A 246 -19.20 -0.47 2.07
N PRO A 247 -19.07 0.87 2.21
CA PRO A 247 -18.68 1.46 3.48
C PRO A 247 -19.77 1.27 4.53
N ASP A 248 -19.37 1.00 5.78
CA ASP A 248 -20.31 1.05 6.90
C ASP A 248 -20.75 2.49 7.22
N ALA A 249 -21.89 2.62 7.92
CA ALA A 249 -22.47 3.92 8.25
C ALA A 249 -21.51 4.78 9.08
N ASP A 250 -20.69 4.17 9.94
CA ASP A 250 -19.73 4.87 10.80
C ASP A 250 -18.59 5.47 9.99
N SER A 251 -18.10 4.75 8.99
CA SER A 251 -17.08 5.20 8.05
C SER A 251 -17.56 6.37 7.22
N VAL A 252 -18.80 6.31 6.70
CA VAL A 252 -19.40 7.43 5.96
C VAL A 252 -19.56 8.65 6.87
N ARG A 253 -20.10 8.48 8.08
CA ARG A 253 -20.25 9.57 9.06
C ARG A 253 -18.91 10.21 9.42
N THR A 254 -17.88 9.40 9.63
CA THR A 254 -16.52 9.83 9.98
C THR A 254 -15.93 10.70 8.89
N VAL A 255 -15.97 10.23 7.64
CA VAL A 255 -15.45 10.97 6.48
C VAL A 255 -16.25 12.25 6.25
N HIS A 256 -17.58 12.18 6.29
CA HIS A 256 -18.45 13.35 6.11
C HIS A 256 -18.18 14.44 7.15
N ARG A 257 -18.04 14.08 8.44
CA ARG A 257 -17.70 15.03 9.50
C ARG A 257 -16.37 15.71 9.24
N ALA A 258 -15.34 14.95 8.86
CA ALA A 258 -14.00 15.49 8.62
C ALA A 258 -13.92 16.37 7.36
N LEU A 259 -14.78 16.14 6.37
CA LEU A 259 -14.88 17.01 5.18
C LEU A 259 -15.53 18.36 5.51
N ARG A 260 -16.46 18.43 6.46
CA ARG A 260 -17.15 19.68 6.87
C ARG A 260 -16.32 20.59 7.77
N GLN A 261 -15.25 20.08 8.35
CA GLN A 261 -14.37 20.84 9.26
C GLN A 261 -13.20 21.53 8.54
N ARG A 262 -13.20 21.50 7.20
CA ARG A 262 -12.21 22.14 6.33
C ARG A 262 -12.84 23.29 5.58
#